data_AF-A0A2V2WAY7-F1
#
_entry.id   AF-A0A2V2WAY7-F1
#
_cell.length_a   1.000
_cell.length_b   1.000
_cell.length_c   1.000
_cell.angle_alpha   90.00
_cell.angle_beta   90.00
_cell.angle_gamma   90.00
#
_symmetry.space_group_name_H-M   'P 1'
#
loop_
_entity.id
_entity.type
_entity.pdbx_description
1 polymer ?
#
loop_
_entity_poly.entity_id
_entity_poly.type
_entity_poly.pdbx_seq_one_letter_code
_entity_poly.pdbx_strand_id
1 'polypeptide(L)'
;MLHHTGVVMAPRSGIPGDVSDAAARRRVEETRQPKWTMSSSVEDILLGGDTSTEMKLNDFLRNCVGGRAAVDEDDNVTMEVFVQEPDPYVQDQRLLRIIFNLTEYQEMKRELDEREILLEDITKLHHESVFLIEQWRDYEVKDTITPLARGKLNAALTQILREERRVAEERLIRAQEMKFTFSTNIEDVLFKGKVRVNEMKLNDFLTMELGGRGVMATNRSVLLKEFFKDPKKYIPDKGVLKEMQITDAYARMEGAVRDEMDMEEDIKKLYQNGVHTLLKWSEAAAEVKATVHGITNEFLDVAFEEARILTTTSAVMKLEGLYESVYNARWSHVVELPGGEGTGMDVREGKPKQSWTYKKVGNTLERDDGVQQSGAAPPVLMVLTSDEGWPYTLNAPHGSGNDLCVNCEVERVWQIVKGDLTKWFSNFDLTRKPSPLPRVLIGTPGIEKSMNAGSYLLYQLLHYDIKKLQVVVHCFGDTAYVFHKITKTVTKYTGEITSESVLYGFWKRGMKGYIIYDVAKKGTPPETFCAL
;
A
#
# COMPACT_ATOMS: atom_id res chain seq x y z
N MET A 1 3.91 11.93 22.77
CA MET A 1 4.71 11.49 21.60
C MET A 1 5.73 10.48 22.08
N LEU A 2 5.41 9.21 21.87
CA LEU A 2 6.17 8.03 22.25
C LEU A 2 6.56 7.33 20.95
N HIS A 3 7.82 6.90 20.88
CA HIS A 3 8.45 6.32 19.70
C HIS A 3 8.73 4.83 19.89
N HIS A 4 9.07 4.20 18.77
CA HIS A 4 8.65 2.88 18.36
C HIS A 4 9.83 1.91 18.29
N THR A 5 9.62 0.65 18.65
CA THR A 5 10.69 -0.36 18.60
C THR A 5 10.10 -1.75 18.40
N GLY A 6 10.34 -2.29 17.21
CA GLY A 6 10.16 -3.70 16.90
C GLY A 6 11.50 -4.34 16.56
N VAL A 7 11.61 -5.65 16.84
CA VAL A 7 12.66 -6.48 16.25
C VAL A 7 12.14 -7.05 14.95
N VAL A 8 12.86 -6.85 13.85
CA VAL A 8 12.48 -7.35 12.51
C VAL A 8 13.40 -8.50 12.12
N MET A 9 12.86 -9.56 11.51
CA MET A 9 13.64 -10.71 11.03
C MET A 9 13.43 -10.88 9.52
N ALA A 10 14.48 -10.91 8.69
CA ALA A 10 14.33 -11.07 7.22
C ALA A 10 15.32 -12.10 6.63
N PRO A 11 14.89 -12.98 5.70
CA PRO A 11 15.78 -13.91 4.99
C PRO A 11 16.41 -13.29 3.73
N ARG A 12 17.63 -13.73 3.37
CA ARG A 12 18.48 -13.21 2.27
C ARG A 12 18.01 -13.69 0.89
N SER A 13 18.04 -12.80 -0.12
CA SER A 13 17.78 -13.10 -1.54
C SER A 13 18.96 -13.83 -2.19
N GLY A 14 18.69 -14.98 -2.81
CA GLY A 14 19.62 -15.64 -3.73
C GLY A 14 19.40 -15.17 -5.17
N ILE A 15 20.50 -15.00 -5.91
CA ILE A 15 20.55 -14.70 -7.34
C ILE A 15 20.05 -15.94 -8.13
N PRO A 16 19.11 -15.81 -9.07
CA PRO A 16 18.89 -16.82 -10.11
C PRO A 16 19.58 -16.39 -11.40
N GLY A 17 20.46 -17.26 -11.88
CA GLY A 17 21.02 -17.19 -13.23
C GLY A 17 19.98 -17.63 -14.29
N ASP A 18 20.04 -16.91 -15.40
CA ASP A 18 19.85 -17.35 -16.78
C ASP A 18 18.55 -18.09 -17.15
N VAL A 19 17.47 -17.32 -17.38
CA VAL A 19 16.38 -17.71 -18.28
C VAL A 19 15.86 -16.48 -19.04
N SER A 20 16.25 -16.40 -20.31
CA SER A 20 15.55 -15.80 -21.45
C SER A 20 15.21 -14.30 -21.43
N ASP A 21 16.06 -13.55 -22.12
CA ASP A 21 16.04 -12.12 -22.46
C ASP A 21 14.84 -11.66 -23.33
N ALA A 22 13.87 -12.55 -23.62
CA ALA A 22 12.70 -12.25 -24.43
C ALA A 22 11.52 -11.64 -23.63
N ALA A 23 11.44 -11.91 -22.33
CA ALA A 23 10.37 -11.38 -21.47
C ALA A 23 10.65 -9.95 -20.98
N ALA A 24 11.91 -9.53 -20.95
CA ALA A 24 12.32 -8.18 -20.55
C ALA A 24 11.91 -7.13 -21.58
N ARG A 25 11.92 -7.45 -22.89
CA ARG A 25 11.51 -6.50 -23.94
C ARG A 25 10.03 -6.14 -23.87
N ARG A 26 9.13 -7.10 -23.62
CA ARG A 26 7.68 -6.80 -23.43
C ARG A 26 7.37 -6.00 -22.17
N ARG A 27 8.15 -6.13 -21.09
CA ARG A 27 7.93 -5.35 -19.85
C ARG A 27 8.47 -3.92 -19.91
N VAL A 28 9.47 -3.67 -20.76
CA VAL A 28 10.03 -2.32 -20.95
C VAL A 28 9.16 -1.49 -21.90
N GLU A 29 8.43 -2.12 -22.83
CA GLU A 29 7.46 -1.43 -23.70
C GLU A 29 6.24 -0.87 -22.92
N GLU A 30 5.79 -1.55 -21.86
CA GLU A 30 4.68 -1.10 -21.01
C GLU A 30 5.05 0.09 -20.10
N THR A 31 6.35 0.39 -19.93
CA THR A 31 6.80 1.47 -19.03
C THR A 31 6.90 2.85 -19.68
N ARG A 32 6.52 2.99 -20.96
CA ARG A 32 6.62 4.26 -21.71
C ARG A 32 5.35 4.71 -22.45
N GLN A 33 4.19 4.08 -22.28
CA GLN A 33 2.96 4.61 -22.89
C GLN A 33 2.46 5.84 -22.12
N PRO A 34 2.15 6.97 -22.80
CA PRO A 34 1.52 8.12 -22.16
C PRO A 34 0.18 7.72 -21.55
N LYS A 35 -0.06 8.08 -20.28
CA LYS A 35 -1.38 7.92 -19.65
C LYS A 35 -2.29 9.06 -20.12
N TRP A 36 -3.04 8.82 -21.19
CA TRP A 36 -4.04 9.76 -21.69
C TRP A 36 -5.22 9.92 -20.72
N THR A 37 -5.90 11.06 -20.79
CA THR A 37 -7.09 11.44 -19.99
C THR A 37 -8.12 12.10 -20.91
N MET A 38 -9.37 12.34 -20.44
CA MET A 38 -10.40 13.01 -21.27
C MET A 38 -10.00 14.41 -21.77
N SER A 39 -9.11 15.08 -21.04
CA SER A 39 -8.52 16.37 -21.40
C SER A 39 -7.25 16.27 -22.26
N SER A 40 -6.88 15.07 -22.72
CA SER A 40 -5.72 14.92 -23.61
C SER A 40 -6.04 15.45 -25.01
N SER A 41 -5.09 16.19 -25.58
CA SER A 41 -5.21 16.77 -26.91
C SER A 41 -5.24 15.69 -27.99
N VAL A 42 -6.07 15.89 -29.02
CA VAL A 42 -6.04 15.04 -30.22
C VAL A 42 -4.70 15.11 -30.94
N GLU A 43 -4.04 16.27 -30.92
CA GLU A 43 -2.70 16.47 -31.49
C GLU A 43 -1.66 15.60 -30.77
N ASP A 44 -1.65 15.63 -29.44
CA ASP A 44 -0.71 14.83 -28.63
C ASP A 44 -0.93 13.32 -28.83
N ILE A 45 -2.18 12.88 -28.98
CA ILE A 45 -2.49 11.45 -29.18
C ILE A 45 -2.09 10.99 -30.59
N LEU A 46 -2.28 11.84 -31.60
CA LEU A 46 -1.98 11.49 -32.99
C LEU A 46 -0.46 11.54 -33.28
N LEU A 47 0.22 12.55 -32.73
CA LEU A 47 1.65 12.80 -32.94
C LEU A 47 2.55 12.22 -31.84
N GLY A 48 1.99 11.74 -30.73
CA GLY A 48 2.73 11.23 -29.57
C GLY A 48 3.52 9.95 -29.85
N GLY A 49 4.78 10.13 -30.22
CA GLY A 49 5.81 9.11 -30.43
C GLY A 49 7.18 9.80 -30.49
N ASP A 50 8.26 9.06 -30.20
CA ASP A 50 9.63 9.59 -30.17
C ASP A 50 9.98 10.16 -31.56
N THR A 51 10.10 11.48 -31.66
CA THR A 51 10.41 12.16 -32.92
C THR A 51 11.90 12.03 -33.19
N SER A 52 12.30 10.96 -33.88
CA SER A 52 13.63 10.84 -34.50
C SER A 52 13.81 11.80 -35.70
N THR A 53 13.11 12.94 -35.73
CA THR A 53 13.13 13.91 -36.83
C THR A 53 14.30 14.92 -36.73
N GLU A 54 15.01 14.96 -35.61
CA GLU A 54 16.20 15.82 -35.45
C GLU A 54 17.50 15.20 -35.98
N MET A 55 17.50 13.95 -36.44
CA MET A 55 18.69 13.30 -36.99
C MET A 55 19.16 14.02 -38.26
N LYS A 56 20.45 14.38 -38.34
CA LYS A 56 21.05 14.95 -39.55
C LYS A 56 21.42 13.88 -40.58
N LEU A 57 21.49 14.28 -41.85
CA LEU A 57 21.85 13.42 -42.97
C LEU A 57 23.22 12.74 -42.77
N ASN A 58 24.25 13.47 -42.33
CA ASN A 58 25.57 12.87 -42.07
C ASN A 58 25.57 11.90 -40.89
N ASP A 59 24.72 12.11 -39.88
CA ASP A 59 24.57 11.18 -38.76
C ASP A 59 23.90 9.89 -39.24
N PHE A 60 22.87 10.00 -40.08
CA PHE A 60 22.22 8.87 -40.73
C PHE A 60 23.19 8.08 -41.63
N LEU A 61 23.94 8.75 -42.50
CA LEU A 61 24.92 8.12 -43.39
C LEU A 61 26.01 7.39 -42.62
N ARG A 62 26.52 8.00 -41.53
CA ARG A 62 27.51 7.37 -40.67
C ARG A 62 26.99 6.10 -40.01
N ASN A 63 25.73 6.12 -39.56
CA ASN A 63 25.11 5.01 -38.85
C ASN A 63 24.68 3.86 -39.78
N CYS A 64 24.19 4.17 -40.99
CA CYS A 64 23.54 3.17 -41.86
C CYS A 64 24.37 2.79 -43.10
N VAL A 65 25.24 3.67 -43.61
CA VAL A 65 26.06 3.43 -44.82
C VAL A 65 27.53 3.17 -44.48
N GLY A 66 28.00 3.72 -43.35
CA GLY A 66 29.36 3.54 -42.81
C GLY A 66 30.23 4.80 -42.93
N GLY A 67 31.20 4.96 -42.01
CA GLY A 67 31.90 6.22 -41.72
C GLY A 67 32.78 6.86 -42.81
N ARG A 68 32.65 6.46 -44.08
CA ARG A 68 33.27 7.14 -45.25
C ARG A 68 32.27 7.89 -46.13
N ALA A 69 30.96 7.70 -45.95
CA ALA A 69 29.93 8.46 -46.65
C ALA A 69 29.57 9.71 -45.84
N ALA A 70 29.79 10.89 -46.41
CA ALA A 70 29.39 12.18 -45.86
C ALA A 70 29.15 13.17 -47.01
N VAL A 71 28.17 14.05 -46.82
CA VAL A 71 27.95 15.23 -47.66
C VAL A 71 28.66 16.44 -47.05
N ASP A 72 28.81 17.50 -47.84
CA ASP A 72 29.39 18.76 -47.37
C ASP A 72 28.54 19.38 -46.25
N GLU A 73 29.14 20.24 -45.43
CA GLU A 73 28.47 20.81 -44.24
C GLU A 73 27.22 21.62 -44.62
N ASP A 74 27.24 22.27 -45.80
CA ASP A 74 26.12 23.03 -46.34
C ASP A 74 24.95 22.12 -46.78
N ASP A 75 25.22 20.85 -47.08
CA ASP A 75 24.22 19.85 -47.50
C ASP A 75 23.76 18.93 -46.36
N ASN A 76 24.32 19.11 -45.15
CA ASN A 76 24.05 18.30 -43.96
C ASN A 76 22.74 18.70 -43.25
N VAL A 77 21.63 18.57 -43.98
CA VAL A 77 20.26 18.88 -43.53
C VAL A 77 19.69 17.81 -42.60
N THR A 78 18.53 18.08 -42.00
CA THR A 78 17.78 17.06 -41.23
C THR A 78 17.24 15.99 -42.19
N MET A 79 17.05 14.78 -41.67
CA MET A 79 16.45 13.69 -42.46
C MET A 79 15.05 14.03 -42.97
N GLU A 80 14.29 14.87 -42.26
CA GLU A 80 13.00 15.38 -42.72
C GLU A 80 13.12 16.17 -44.03
N VAL A 81 14.05 17.12 -44.10
CA VAL A 81 14.29 17.93 -45.31
C VAL A 81 14.82 17.04 -46.44
N PHE A 82 15.74 16.12 -46.13
CA PHE A 82 16.32 15.22 -47.12
C PHE A 82 15.28 14.24 -47.71
N VAL A 83 14.38 13.67 -46.91
CA VAL A 83 13.36 12.72 -47.39
C VAL A 83 12.36 13.39 -48.33
N GLN A 84 12.03 14.66 -48.10
CA GLN A 84 11.14 15.44 -48.96
C GLN A 84 11.75 15.69 -50.34
N GLU A 85 13.02 16.12 -50.38
CA GLU A 85 13.70 16.44 -51.63
C GLU A 85 15.20 16.07 -51.56
N PRO A 86 15.59 14.81 -51.90
CA PRO A 86 16.95 14.32 -51.69
C PRO A 86 17.97 14.74 -52.77
N ASP A 87 17.50 15.04 -53.99
CA ASP A 87 18.35 15.31 -55.16
C ASP A 87 19.28 16.54 -55.01
N PRO A 88 18.88 17.66 -54.36
CA PRO A 88 19.75 18.81 -54.13
C PRO A 88 20.94 18.51 -53.21
N TYR A 89 20.79 17.57 -52.27
CA TYR A 89 21.74 17.33 -51.18
C TYR A 89 22.71 16.18 -51.44
N VAL A 90 22.35 15.24 -52.33
CA VAL A 90 23.24 14.12 -52.71
C VAL A 90 23.25 13.99 -54.23
N GLN A 91 24.31 14.51 -54.86
CA GLN A 91 24.48 14.43 -56.31
C GLN A 91 24.91 13.03 -56.81
N ASP A 92 25.50 12.20 -55.94
CA ASP A 92 25.89 10.83 -56.30
C ASP A 92 24.66 9.91 -56.38
N GLN A 93 24.23 9.67 -57.61
CA GLN A 93 23.11 8.79 -57.95
C GLN A 93 23.29 7.33 -57.46
N ARG A 94 24.52 6.85 -57.29
CA ARG A 94 24.76 5.53 -56.70
C ARG A 94 24.52 5.54 -55.20
N LEU A 95 24.92 6.61 -54.53
CA LEU A 95 24.69 6.79 -53.09
C LEU A 95 23.20 6.98 -52.77
N LEU A 96 22.47 7.79 -53.54
CA LEU A 96 21.01 7.91 -53.43
C LEU A 96 20.31 6.55 -53.55
N ARG A 97 20.72 5.74 -54.54
CA ARG A 97 20.17 4.39 -54.72
C ARG A 97 20.46 3.48 -53.53
N ILE A 98 21.61 3.62 -52.86
CA ILE A 98 21.91 2.86 -51.64
C ILE A 98 21.00 3.34 -50.51
N ILE A 99 20.90 4.66 -50.29
CA ILE A 99 20.06 5.26 -49.25
C ILE A 99 18.60 4.84 -49.38
N PHE A 100 18.03 4.92 -50.59
CA PHE A 100 16.64 4.54 -50.83
C PHE A 100 16.37 3.04 -50.61
N ASN A 101 17.39 2.18 -50.63
CA ASN A 101 17.20 0.75 -50.35
C ASN A 101 17.39 0.40 -48.86
N LEU A 102 17.73 1.36 -48.00
CA LEU A 102 17.85 1.13 -46.56
C LEU A 102 16.47 1.03 -45.90
N THR A 103 16.31 0.04 -45.02
CA THR A 103 15.07 -0.14 -44.23
C THR A 103 14.79 1.08 -43.37
N GLU A 104 15.82 1.65 -42.76
CA GLU A 104 15.73 2.81 -41.88
C GLU A 104 15.26 4.07 -42.63
N TYR A 105 15.68 4.24 -43.90
CA TYR A 105 15.19 5.33 -44.75
C TYR A 105 13.73 5.12 -45.14
N GLN A 106 13.35 3.89 -45.50
CA GLN A 106 11.97 3.55 -45.86
C GLN A 106 11.00 3.70 -44.68
N GLU A 107 11.44 3.34 -43.48
CA GLU A 107 10.70 3.55 -42.23
C GLU A 107 10.51 5.05 -41.94
N MET A 108 11.58 5.86 -41.97
CA MET A 108 11.46 7.31 -41.78
C MET A 108 10.57 7.98 -42.82
N LYS A 109 10.69 7.57 -44.09
CA LYS A 109 9.83 8.09 -45.15
C LYS A 109 8.37 7.78 -44.89
N ARG A 110 8.06 6.54 -44.51
CA ARG A 110 6.70 6.14 -44.17
C ARG A 110 6.17 6.90 -42.94
N GLU A 111 7.01 7.12 -41.92
CA GLU A 111 6.62 7.89 -40.73
C GLU A 111 6.31 9.36 -41.07
N LEU A 112 7.07 9.97 -41.96
CA LEU A 112 6.83 11.34 -42.44
C LEU A 112 5.54 11.42 -43.27
N ASP A 113 5.32 10.48 -44.19
CA ASP A 113 4.08 10.39 -44.98
C ASP A 113 2.86 10.18 -44.05
N GLU A 114 2.97 9.32 -43.04
CA GLU A 114 1.93 9.12 -42.03
C GLU A 114 1.70 10.38 -41.18
N ARG A 115 2.76 11.11 -40.82
CA ARG A 115 2.68 12.36 -40.04
C ARG A 115 1.98 13.46 -40.82
N GLU A 116 2.24 13.61 -42.12
CA GLU A 116 1.57 14.58 -42.99
C GLU A 116 0.05 14.34 -43.01
N ILE A 117 -0.36 13.09 -43.23
CA ILE A 117 -1.78 12.68 -43.18
C ILE A 117 -2.41 13.02 -41.83
N LEU A 118 -1.70 12.76 -40.73
CA LEU A 118 -2.19 13.06 -39.38
C LEU A 118 -2.31 14.58 -39.14
N LEU A 119 -1.39 15.40 -39.65
CA LEU A 119 -1.44 16.86 -39.54
C LEU A 119 -2.63 17.46 -40.32
N GLU A 120 -2.95 16.92 -41.50
CA GLU A 120 -4.16 17.32 -42.22
C GLU A 120 -5.42 17.02 -41.42
N ASP A 121 -5.51 15.83 -40.83
CA ASP A 121 -6.66 15.41 -40.04
C ASP A 121 -6.77 16.20 -38.72
N ILE A 122 -5.66 16.53 -38.07
CA ILE A 122 -5.62 17.47 -36.93
C ILE A 122 -6.18 18.82 -37.36
N THR A 123 -5.74 19.33 -38.50
CA THR A 123 -6.20 20.61 -39.03
C THR A 123 -7.71 20.57 -39.27
N LYS A 124 -8.24 19.51 -39.90
CA LYS A 124 -9.69 19.33 -40.09
C LYS A 124 -10.44 19.27 -38.75
N LEU A 125 -9.97 18.46 -37.81
CA LEU A 125 -10.56 18.34 -36.47
C LEU A 125 -10.60 19.71 -35.75
N HIS A 126 -9.52 20.49 -35.82
CA HIS A 126 -9.47 21.83 -35.23
C HIS A 126 -10.43 22.82 -35.91
N HIS A 127 -10.60 22.75 -37.24
CA HIS A 127 -11.62 23.55 -37.94
C HIS A 127 -13.04 23.19 -37.50
N GLU A 128 -13.27 21.92 -37.16
CA GLU A 128 -14.53 21.41 -36.62
C GLU A 128 -14.63 21.51 -35.08
N SER A 129 -13.70 22.24 -34.45
CA SER A 129 -13.65 22.49 -33.00
C SER A 129 -13.44 21.25 -32.11
N VAL A 130 -12.82 20.21 -32.65
CA VAL A 130 -12.43 18.99 -31.92
C VAL A 130 -10.95 19.07 -31.56
N PHE A 131 -10.64 19.47 -30.33
CA PHE A 131 -9.29 19.62 -29.79
C PHE A 131 -8.94 18.55 -28.76
N LEU A 132 -9.94 18.00 -28.06
CA LEU A 132 -9.77 17.07 -26.94
C LEU A 132 -10.38 15.70 -27.24
N ILE A 133 -9.88 14.66 -26.57
CA ILE A 133 -10.41 13.30 -26.73
C ILE A 133 -11.87 13.15 -26.23
N GLU A 134 -12.29 13.98 -25.26
CA GLU A 134 -13.72 14.07 -24.86
C GLU A 134 -14.61 14.55 -26.00
N GLN A 135 -14.14 15.53 -26.79
CA GLN A 135 -14.89 16.06 -27.93
C GLN A 135 -14.90 15.04 -29.07
N TRP A 136 -13.79 14.32 -29.27
CA TRP A 136 -13.73 13.20 -30.21
C TRP A 136 -14.74 12.09 -29.88
N ARG A 137 -15.05 11.86 -28.60
CA ARG A 137 -16.05 10.85 -28.20
C ARG A 137 -17.40 11.15 -28.85
N ASP A 138 -17.87 12.39 -28.72
CA ASP A 138 -19.21 12.84 -29.10
C ASP A 138 -19.28 13.36 -30.55
N TYR A 139 -18.13 13.44 -31.22
CA TYR A 139 -18.04 13.86 -32.62
C TYR A 139 -18.75 12.88 -33.56
N GLU A 140 -19.79 13.33 -34.27
CA GLU A 140 -20.66 12.46 -35.07
C GLU A 140 -20.04 12.07 -36.42
N VAL A 141 -19.22 12.94 -37.00
CA VAL A 141 -18.73 12.80 -38.39
C VAL A 141 -17.34 12.16 -38.44
N LYS A 142 -17.13 11.06 -37.72
CA LYS A 142 -15.82 10.37 -37.65
C LYS A 142 -15.36 9.81 -38.99
N ASP A 143 -16.29 9.64 -39.93
CA ASP A 143 -16.03 9.06 -41.26
C ASP A 143 -15.22 9.96 -42.20
N THR A 144 -15.18 11.28 -41.95
CA THR A 144 -14.40 12.25 -42.72
C THR A 144 -12.91 12.23 -42.37
N ILE A 145 -12.55 11.63 -41.24
CA ILE A 145 -11.18 11.50 -40.75
C ILE A 145 -10.57 10.18 -41.24
N THR A 146 -9.28 10.22 -41.60
CA THR A 146 -8.56 9.06 -42.14
C THR A 146 -8.61 7.88 -41.17
N PRO A 147 -8.72 6.63 -41.67
CA PRO A 147 -8.75 5.44 -40.81
C PRO A 147 -7.58 5.36 -39.81
N LEU A 148 -6.40 5.88 -40.17
CA LEU A 148 -5.22 5.93 -39.31
C LEU A 148 -5.45 6.79 -38.05
N ALA A 149 -5.84 8.06 -38.24
CA ALA A 149 -6.11 8.99 -37.14
C ALA A 149 -7.26 8.48 -36.25
N ARG A 150 -8.35 8.02 -36.87
CA ARG A 150 -9.50 7.43 -36.18
C ARG A 150 -9.11 6.22 -35.32
N GLY A 151 -8.26 5.34 -35.85
CA GLY A 151 -7.75 4.17 -35.15
C GLY A 151 -6.98 4.55 -33.89
N LYS A 152 -6.05 5.52 -33.98
CA LYS A 152 -5.28 6.02 -32.84
C LYS A 152 -6.16 6.65 -31.77
N LEU A 153 -7.06 7.56 -32.15
CA LEU A 153 -7.97 8.24 -31.21
C LEU A 153 -8.92 7.24 -30.53
N ASN A 154 -9.48 6.28 -31.27
CA ASN A 154 -10.36 5.26 -30.68
C ASN A 154 -9.61 4.29 -29.75
N ALA A 155 -8.36 3.95 -30.07
CA ALA A 155 -7.52 3.15 -29.18
C ALA A 155 -7.24 3.88 -27.86
N ALA A 156 -6.88 5.17 -27.94
CA ALA A 156 -6.68 6.02 -26.77
C ALA A 156 -7.97 6.14 -25.93
N LEU A 157 -9.11 6.44 -26.57
CA LEU A 157 -10.41 6.53 -25.88
C LEU A 157 -10.78 5.22 -25.17
N THR A 158 -10.52 4.07 -25.81
CA THR A 158 -10.77 2.75 -25.22
C THR A 158 -9.89 2.51 -23.99
N GLN A 159 -8.61 2.92 -24.04
CA GLN A 159 -7.69 2.81 -22.91
C GLN A 159 -8.14 3.66 -21.73
N ILE A 160 -8.52 4.92 -21.98
CA ILE A 160 -9.02 5.83 -20.95
C ILE A 160 -10.28 5.25 -20.28
N LEU A 161 -11.25 4.79 -21.07
CA LEU A 161 -12.50 4.21 -20.56
C LEU A 161 -12.26 2.95 -19.72
N ARG A 162 -11.29 2.10 -20.10
CA ARG A 162 -10.91 0.92 -19.30
C ARG A 162 -10.28 1.31 -17.97
N GLU A 163 -9.42 2.32 -17.97
CA GLU A 163 -8.77 2.83 -16.77
C GLU A 163 -9.79 3.49 -15.83
N GLU A 164 -10.70 4.32 -16.36
CA GLU A 164 -11.79 4.93 -15.59
C GLU A 164 -12.70 3.87 -14.95
N ARG A 165 -13.07 2.83 -15.71
CA ARG A 165 -13.83 1.69 -15.16
C ARG A 165 -13.06 1.01 -14.04
N ARG A 166 -11.77 0.73 -14.22
CA ARG A 166 -10.94 0.11 -13.19
C ARG A 166 -10.87 0.96 -11.93
N VAL A 167 -10.64 2.27 -12.07
CA VAL A 167 -10.60 3.21 -10.94
C VAL A 167 -11.97 3.30 -10.25
N ALA A 168 -13.08 3.28 -10.99
CA ALA A 168 -14.41 3.28 -10.43
C ALA A 168 -14.74 1.97 -9.69
N GLU A 169 -14.36 0.82 -10.25
CA GLU A 169 -14.47 -0.51 -9.62
C GLU A 169 -13.62 -0.59 -8.35
N GLU A 170 -12.37 -0.09 -8.37
CA GLU A 170 -11.51 0.00 -7.18
C GLU A 170 -12.10 0.91 -6.10
N ARG A 171 -12.73 2.03 -6.47
CA ARG A 171 -13.44 2.91 -5.53
C ARG A 171 -14.65 2.23 -4.93
N LEU A 172 -15.43 1.50 -5.74
CA LEU A 172 -16.58 0.71 -5.28
C LEU A 172 -16.14 -0.41 -4.33
N ILE A 173 -15.07 -1.13 -4.66
CA ILE A 173 -14.47 -2.16 -3.80
C ILE A 173 -14.00 -1.53 -2.49
N ARG A 174 -13.23 -0.43 -2.52
CA ARG A 174 -12.79 0.26 -1.28
C ARG A 174 -13.96 0.76 -0.43
N ALA A 175 -15.04 1.24 -1.04
CA ALA A 175 -16.24 1.68 -0.33
C ALA A 175 -17.06 0.49 0.23
N GLN A 176 -17.05 -0.67 -0.43
CA GLN A 176 -17.68 -1.91 0.05
C GLN A 176 -16.82 -2.64 1.10
N GLU A 177 -15.50 -2.53 1.03
CA GLU A 177 -14.54 -3.08 2.00
C GLU A 177 -14.33 -2.16 3.21
N MET A 178 -15.05 -1.03 3.29
CA MET A 178 -14.95 -0.10 4.42
C MET A 178 -15.48 -0.78 5.68
N LYS A 179 -14.56 -1.26 6.52
CA LYS A 179 -14.88 -1.98 7.75
C LYS A 179 -15.27 -0.98 8.84
N PHE A 180 -16.52 -1.07 9.31
CA PHE A 180 -17.00 -0.24 10.39
C PHE A 180 -16.64 -0.79 11.77
N THR A 181 -16.51 0.12 12.73
CA THR A 181 -16.28 -0.18 14.15
C THR A 181 -17.38 0.47 14.98
N PHE A 182 -17.56 0.06 16.23
CA PHE A 182 -18.53 0.69 17.13
C PHE A 182 -18.32 2.22 17.30
N SER A 183 -17.09 2.71 17.11
CA SER A 183 -16.76 4.14 17.17
C SER A 183 -16.95 4.90 15.86
N THR A 184 -17.26 4.22 14.75
CA THR A 184 -17.46 4.89 13.46
C THR A 184 -18.63 5.88 13.55
N ASN A 185 -18.44 7.06 12.95
CA ASN A 185 -19.47 8.09 12.87
C ASN A 185 -20.62 7.62 11.95
N ILE A 186 -21.86 7.92 12.32
CA ILE A 186 -23.03 7.64 11.49
C ILE A 186 -22.95 8.30 10.10
N GLU A 187 -22.29 9.46 9.97
CA GLU A 187 -22.05 10.12 8.68
C GLU A 187 -21.15 9.25 7.78
N ASP A 188 -20.05 8.74 8.31
CA ASP A 188 -19.14 7.86 7.57
C ASP A 188 -19.82 6.55 7.14
N VAL A 189 -20.76 6.05 7.94
CA VAL A 189 -21.53 4.83 7.63
C VAL A 189 -22.51 5.06 6.50
N LEU A 190 -23.27 6.17 6.54
CA LEU A 190 -24.31 6.46 5.55
C LEU A 190 -23.70 6.85 4.19
N PHE A 191 -22.64 7.65 4.20
CA PHE A 191 -21.99 8.07 2.95
C PHE A 191 -20.92 7.08 2.48
N LYS A 192 -20.47 6.14 3.31
CA LYS A 192 -19.40 5.15 2.98
C LYS A 192 -18.15 5.78 2.38
N GLY A 193 -17.78 6.97 2.85
CA GLY A 193 -16.66 7.76 2.30
C GLY A 193 -16.82 8.20 0.84
N LYS A 194 -18.03 8.12 0.27
CA LYS A 194 -18.33 8.64 -1.08
C LYS A 194 -18.26 10.18 -1.09
N VAL A 195 -17.86 10.72 -2.23
CA VAL A 195 -17.92 12.17 -2.48
C VAL A 195 -19.40 12.57 -2.55
N ARG A 196 -19.79 13.56 -1.73
CA ARG A 196 -21.15 14.09 -1.71
C ARG A 196 -21.46 14.83 -3.01
N VAL A 197 -22.43 14.33 -3.78
CA VAL A 197 -22.84 14.98 -5.02
C VAL A 197 -23.72 16.21 -4.76
N ASN A 198 -24.39 16.27 -3.61
CA ASN A 198 -25.22 17.39 -3.20
C ASN A 198 -24.40 18.69 -2.97
N GLU A 199 -23.09 18.58 -2.71
CA GLU A 199 -22.12 19.67 -2.57
C GLU A 199 -21.41 20.03 -3.88
N MET A 200 -21.75 19.36 -4.98
CA MET A 200 -21.27 19.73 -6.31
C MET A 200 -21.91 21.04 -6.77
N LYS A 201 -21.18 21.87 -7.52
CA LYS A 201 -21.75 23.07 -8.14
C LYS A 201 -22.54 22.72 -9.40
N LEU A 202 -23.62 23.45 -9.65
CA LEU A 202 -24.47 23.30 -10.82
C LEU A 202 -23.69 23.38 -12.13
N ASN A 203 -22.81 24.38 -12.29
CA ASN A 203 -22.01 24.49 -13.52
C ASN A 203 -21.09 23.29 -13.75
N ASP A 204 -20.56 22.67 -12.69
CA ASP A 204 -19.69 21.50 -12.80
C ASP A 204 -20.50 20.32 -13.34
N PHE A 205 -21.70 20.11 -12.80
CA PHE A 205 -22.66 19.11 -13.31
C PHE A 205 -23.08 19.38 -14.76
N LEU A 206 -23.46 20.62 -15.10
CA LEU A 206 -23.88 20.98 -16.45
C LEU A 206 -22.77 20.76 -17.49
N THR A 207 -21.53 21.06 -17.11
CA THR A 207 -20.36 20.89 -17.97
C THR A 207 -20.06 19.40 -18.16
N MET A 208 -20.03 18.62 -17.07
CA MET A 208 -19.62 17.23 -17.08
C MET A 208 -20.66 16.28 -17.68
N GLU A 209 -21.95 16.50 -17.39
CA GLU A 209 -23.02 15.52 -17.70
C GLU A 209 -23.99 15.99 -18.78
N LEU A 210 -24.01 17.29 -19.09
CA LEU A 210 -24.99 17.91 -20.01
C LEU A 210 -24.33 18.72 -21.15
N GLY A 211 -23.03 18.53 -21.38
CA GLY A 211 -22.30 19.13 -22.50
C GLY A 211 -22.22 20.65 -22.45
N GLY A 212 -22.22 21.24 -21.25
CA GLY A 212 -22.15 22.69 -21.05
C GLY A 212 -23.46 23.44 -21.36
N ARG A 213 -24.57 22.73 -21.63
CA ARG A 213 -25.87 23.36 -21.85
C ARG A 213 -26.36 24.02 -20.55
N GLY A 214 -26.74 25.30 -20.65
CA GLY A 214 -27.26 26.06 -19.52
C GLY A 214 -26.21 26.59 -18.55
N VAL A 215 -24.90 26.49 -18.87
CA VAL A 215 -23.83 27.03 -18.02
C VAL A 215 -24.04 28.53 -17.80
N MET A 216 -24.09 28.91 -16.52
CA MET A 216 -24.30 30.30 -16.12
C MET A 216 -22.98 30.99 -15.78
N ALA A 217 -22.99 32.32 -15.67
CA ALA A 217 -21.90 33.06 -15.06
C ALA A 217 -21.55 32.48 -13.69
N THR A 218 -20.25 32.33 -13.39
CA THR A 218 -19.73 31.61 -12.21
C THR A 218 -20.29 32.09 -10.88
N ASN A 219 -20.66 33.37 -10.79
CA ASN A 219 -21.29 33.98 -9.61
C ASN A 219 -22.74 33.53 -9.35
N ARG A 220 -23.38 32.81 -10.27
CA ARG A 220 -24.74 32.27 -10.14
C ARG A 220 -24.79 30.75 -9.96
N SER A 221 -23.64 30.07 -10.03
CA SER A 221 -23.56 28.63 -9.85
C SER A 221 -23.79 28.27 -8.37
N VAL A 222 -24.89 27.59 -8.10
CA VAL A 222 -25.28 27.12 -6.75
C VAL A 222 -24.94 25.65 -6.56
N LEU A 223 -24.98 25.17 -5.32
CA LEU A 223 -24.85 23.74 -5.04
C LEU A 223 -26.07 22.96 -5.55
N LEU A 224 -25.88 21.71 -5.93
CA LEU A 224 -26.97 20.87 -6.43
C LEU A 224 -28.10 20.71 -5.41
N LYS A 225 -27.78 20.64 -4.10
CA LYS A 225 -28.81 20.62 -3.04
C LYS A 225 -29.71 21.85 -2.99
N GLU A 226 -29.21 23.01 -3.44
CA GLU A 226 -30.04 24.23 -3.55
C GLU A 226 -30.76 24.30 -4.89
N PHE A 227 -30.14 23.81 -5.96
CA PHE A 227 -30.73 23.74 -7.29
C PHE A 227 -31.98 22.85 -7.33
N PHE A 228 -31.88 21.60 -6.86
CA PHE A 228 -32.96 20.61 -6.94
C PHE A 228 -34.16 20.88 -6.01
N LYS A 229 -34.05 21.86 -5.10
CA LYS A 229 -35.21 22.39 -4.35
C LYS A 229 -36.17 23.15 -5.25
N ASP A 230 -35.65 23.96 -6.18
CA ASP A 230 -36.46 24.70 -7.16
C ASP A 230 -35.65 24.99 -8.44
N PRO A 231 -35.56 24.02 -9.37
CA PRO A 231 -34.77 24.17 -10.60
C PRO A 231 -35.19 25.36 -11.46
N LYS A 232 -36.48 25.74 -11.43
CA LYS A 232 -37.06 26.84 -12.24
C LYS A 232 -36.51 28.21 -11.83
N LYS A 233 -36.10 28.35 -10.56
CA LYS A 233 -35.48 29.57 -10.05
C LYS A 233 -34.11 29.83 -10.68
N TYR A 234 -33.37 28.77 -10.97
CA TYR A 234 -31.99 28.85 -11.45
C TYR A 234 -31.86 28.68 -12.95
N ILE A 235 -32.81 27.97 -13.60
CA ILE A 235 -32.92 27.87 -15.05
C ILE A 235 -34.28 28.45 -15.47
N PRO A 236 -34.35 29.77 -15.74
CA PRO A 236 -35.60 30.44 -16.10
C PRO A 236 -36.12 30.03 -17.47
N ASP A 237 -35.23 29.57 -18.35
CA ASP A 237 -35.59 29.06 -19.67
C ASP A 237 -36.29 27.70 -19.52
N LYS A 238 -37.62 27.72 -19.73
CA LYS A 238 -38.47 26.53 -19.61
C LYS A 238 -38.17 25.48 -20.67
N GLY A 239 -37.67 25.87 -21.85
CA GLY A 239 -37.30 24.94 -22.92
C GLY A 239 -36.07 24.15 -22.52
N VAL A 240 -35.01 24.87 -22.13
CA VAL A 240 -33.74 24.27 -21.69
C VAL A 240 -33.94 23.36 -20.47
N LEU A 241 -34.70 23.80 -19.45
CA LEU A 241 -34.97 22.97 -18.28
C LEU A 241 -35.74 21.69 -18.64
N LYS A 242 -36.70 21.77 -19.56
CA LYS A 242 -37.48 20.59 -20.00
C LYS A 242 -36.62 19.59 -20.75
N GLU A 243 -35.73 20.08 -21.62
CA GLU A 243 -34.76 19.22 -22.32
C GLU A 243 -33.81 18.52 -21.33
N MET A 244 -33.30 19.25 -20.34
CA MET A 244 -32.46 18.65 -19.28
C MET A 244 -33.22 17.58 -18.50
N GLN A 245 -34.47 17.84 -18.11
CA GLN A 245 -35.31 16.92 -17.34
C GLN A 245 -35.66 15.62 -18.08
N ILE A 246 -35.54 15.59 -19.41
CA ILE A 246 -35.73 14.38 -20.23
C ILE A 246 -34.50 13.47 -20.15
N THR A 247 -33.33 13.99 -19.75
CA THR A 247 -32.09 13.20 -19.73
C THR A 247 -32.00 12.26 -18.53
N ASP A 248 -31.48 11.05 -18.77
CA ASP A 248 -31.19 10.09 -17.69
C ASP A 248 -30.17 10.65 -16.69
N ALA A 249 -29.23 11.47 -17.16
CA ALA A 249 -28.22 12.10 -16.30
C ALA A 249 -28.86 13.02 -15.26
N TYR A 250 -29.85 13.82 -15.66
CA TYR A 250 -30.61 14.67 -14.75
C TYR A 250 -31.41 13.83 -13.73
N ALA A 251 -32.13 12.80 -14.18
CA ALA A 251 -32.93 11.95 -13.30
C ALA A 251 -32.07 11.22 -12.25
N ARG A 252 -30.91 10.67 -12.66
CA ARG A 252 -29.97 10.02 -11.73
C ARG A 252 -29.40 11.01 -10.71
N MET A 253 -29.01 12.19 -11.17
CA MET A 253 -28.43 13.21 -10.30
C MET A 253 -29.45 13.76 -9.31
N GLU A 254 -30.69 14.01 -9.77
CA GLU A 254 -31.78 14.44 -8.90
C GLU A 254 -32.06 13.41 -7.80
N GLY A 255 -32.15 12.13 -8.16
CA GLY A 255 -32.34 11.04 -7.20
C GLY A 255 -31.23 11.00 -6.15
N ALA A 256 -29.97 10.98 -6.60
CA ALA A 256 -28.82 10.92 -5.69
C ALA A 256 -28.75 12.12 -4.74
N VAL A 257 -29.02 13.34 -5.23
CA VAL A 257 -29.01 14.54 -4.38
C VAL A 257 -30.14 14.51 -3.36
N ARG A 258 -31.33 14.03 -3.74
CA ARG A 258 -32.46 13.88 -2.81
C ARG A 258 -32.15 12.86 -1.73
N ASP A 259 -31.63 11.69 -2.10
CA ASP A 259 -31.23 10.64 -1.15
C ASP A 259 -30.17 11.16 -0.14
N GLU A 260 -29.15 11.89 -0.62
CA GLU A 260 -28.13 12.49 0.26
C GLU A 260 -28.71 13.56 1.18
N MET A 261 -29.68 14.36 0.72
CA MET A 261 -30.36 15.36 1.55
C MET A 261 -31.21 14.71 2.66
N ASP A 262 -31.90 13.62 2.35
CA ASP A 262 -32.69 12.87 3.33
C ASP A 262 -31.77 12.24 4.40
N MET A 263 -30.60 11.72 4.00
CA MET A 263 -29.58 11.24 4.94
C MET A 263 -29.03 12.37 5.84
N GLU A 264 -28.74 13.57 5.28
CA GLU A 264 -28.30 14.72 6.07
C GLU A 264 -29.35 15.15 7.11
N GLU A 265 -30.63 15.11 6.74
CA GLU A 265 -31.73 15.39 7.66
C GLU A 265 -31.78 14.37 8.80
N ASP A 266 -31.67 13.09 8.48
CA ASP A 266 -31.66 12.01 9.46
C ASP A 266 -30.46 12.12 10.41
N ILE A 267 -29.26 12.38 9.88
CA ILE A 267 -28.05 12.61 10.70
C ILE A 267 -28.28 13.76 11.67
N LYS A 268 -28.91 14.86 11.22
CA LYS A 268 -29.21 16.00 12.07
C LYS A 268 -30.17 15.63 13.21
N LYS A 269 -31.23 14.85 12.92
CA LYS A 269 -32.15 14.33 13.95
C LYS A 269 -31.43 13.42 14.95
N LEU A 270 -30.55 12.54 14.47
CA LEU A 270 -29.77 11.65 15.33
C LEU A 270 -28.80 12.43 16.23
N TYR A 271 -28.11 13.43 15.70
CA TYR A 271 -27.24 14.30 16.48
C TYR A 271 -27.99 15.08 17.56
N GLN A 272 -29.20 15.57 17.27
CA GLN A 272 -30.05 16.22 18.26
C GLN A 272 -30.43 15.29 19.42
N ASN A 273 -30.49 13.98 19.17
CA ASN A 273 -30.75 12.94 20.16
C ASN A 273 -29.46 12.32 20.74
N GLY A 274 -28.29 12.90 20.47
CA GLY A 274 -27.00 12.44 21.01
C GLY A 274 -26.43 11.17 20.35
N VAL A 275 -27.00 10.75 19.21
CA VAL A 275 -26.56 9.59 18.45
C VAL A 275 -25.53 10.01 17.41
N HIS A 276 -24.25 9.89 17.77
CA HIS A 276 -23.13 10.31 16.90
C HIS A 276 -22.31 9.15 16.32
N THR A 277 -22.48 7.93 16.83
CA THR A 277 -21.69 6.76 16.46
C THR A 277 -22.56 5.51 16.35
N LEU A 278 -22.06 4.46 15.69
CA LEU A 278 -22.74 3.16 15.62
C LEU A 278 -23.06 2.56 17.00
N LEU A 279 -22.16 2.72 17.98
CA LEU A 279 -22.45 2.30 19.36
C LEU A 279 -23.65 3.06 19.92
N LYS A 280 -23.67 4.39 19.77
CA LYS A 280 -24.78 5.21 20.26
C LYS A 280 -26.09 4.93 19.51
N TRP A 281 -26.00 4.54 18.25
CA TRP A 281 -27.15 4.07 17.47
C TRP A 281 -27.72 2.76 18.06
N SER A 282 -26.86 1.81 18.43
CA SER A 282 -27.31 0.56 19.06
C SER A 282 -27.97 0.75 20.43
N GLU A 283 -27.55 1.79 21.16
CA GLU A 283 -28.11 2.17 22.47
C GLU A 283 -29.37 3.04 22.35
N ALA A 284 -29.70 3.54 21.16
CA ALA A 284 -30.79 4.49 20.96
C ALA A 284 -32.16 3.85 21.24
N ALA A 285 -33.04 4.62 21.88
CA ALA A 285 -34.42 4.21 22.12
C ALA A 285 -35.19 4.03 20.79
N ALA A 286 -36.19 3.13 20.79
CA ALA A 286 -37.02 2.87 19.61
C ALA A 286 -37.68 4.13 19.05
N GLU A 287 -38.08 5.07 19.93
CA GLU A 287 -38.63 6.37 19.55
C GLU A 287 -37.64 7.21 18.74
N VAL A 288 -36.36 7.22 19.13
CA VAL A 288 -35.29 7.91 18.40
C VAL A 288 -35.05 7.24 17.05
N LYS A 289 -34.98 5.90 17.03
CA LYS A 289 -34.82 5.12 15.79
C LYS A 289 -35.99 5.30 14.81
N ALA A 290 -37.18 5.62 15.30
CA ALA A 290 -38.36 5.89 14.47
C ALA A 290 -38.39 7.32 13.87
N THR A 291 -37.47 8.21 14.29
CA THR A 291 -37.41 9.59 13.74
C THR A 291 -36.70 9.70 12.39
N VAL A 292 -35.93 8.68 12.01
CA VAL A 292 -35.17 8.62 10.75
C VAL A 292 -35.89 7.78 9.70
N HIS A 293 -35.51 7.94 8.44
CA HIS A 293 -36.05 7.13 7.36
C HIS A 293 -35.71 5.64 7.53
N GLY A 294 -36.59 4.76 7.05
CA GLY A 294 -36.42 3.30 7.17
C GLY A 294 -35.11 2.79 6.56
N ILE A 295 -34.70 3.35 5.42
CA ILE A 295 -33.43 3.01 4.77
C ILE A 295 -32.24 3.38 5.65
N THR A 296 -32.23 4.57 6.26
CA THR A 296 -31.20 4.99 7.21
C THR A 296 -31.09 4.02 8.39
N ASN A 297 -32.23 3.59 8.92
CA ASN A 297 -32.30 2.64 10.02
C ASN A 297 -31.69 1.28 9.63
N GLU A 298 -32.13 0.71 8.50
CA GLU A 298 -31.61 -0.55 7.97
C GLU A 298 -30.09 -0.51 7.74
N PHE A 299 -29.58 0.57 7.14
CA PHE A 299 -28.15 0.74 6.89
C PHE A 299 -27.32 0.78 8.18
N LEU A 300 -27.78 1.53 9.18
CA LEU A 300 -27.08 1.63 10.47
C LEU A 300 -27.14 0.31 11.26
N ASP A 301 -28.26 -0.42 11.20
CA ASP A 301 -28.39 -1.73 11.83
C ASP A 301 -27.49 -2.78 11.14
N VAL A 302 -27.44 -2.80 9.81
CA VAL A 302 -26.52 -3.68 9.05
C VAL A 302 -25.07 -3.34 9.38
N ALA A 303 -24.68 -2.07 9.37
CA ALA A 303 -23.31 -1.64 9.68
C ALA A 303 -22.92 -1.95 11.14
N PHE A 304 -23.85 -1.83 12.08
CA PHE A 304 -23.63 -2.24 13.46
C PHE A 304 -23.43 -3.76 13.56
N GLU A 305 -24.24 -4.54 12.85
CA GLU A 305 -24.12 -5.99 12.83
C GLU A 305 -22.81 -6.45 12.18
N GLU A 306 -22.37 -5.81 11.09
CA GLU A 306 -21.05 -6.03 10.49
C GLU A 306 -19.92 -5.69 11.46
N ALA A 307 -19.99 -4.54 12.16
CA ALA A 307 -19.02 -4.18 13.19
C ALA A 307 -19.01 -5.20 14.36
N ARG A 308 -20.19 -5.72 14.72
CA ARG A 308 -20.35 -6.76 15.75
C ARG A 308 -19.75 -8.08 15.30
N ILE A 309 -20.01 -8.51 14.07
CA ILE A 309 -19.43 -9.71 13.47
C ILE A 309 -17.91 -9.55 13.38
N LEU A 310 -17.38 -8.43 12.90
CA LEU A 310 -15.93 -8.19 12.88
C LEU A 310 -15.31 -8.29 14.28
N THR A 311 -15.99 -7.74 15.30
CA THR A 311 -15.52 -7.81 16.70
C THR A 311 -15.70 -9.20 17.34
N THR A 312 -16.68 -9.97 16.89
CA THR A 312 -17.03 -11.31 17.44
C THR A 312 -16.29 -12.44 16.71
N THR A 313 -16.09 -12.30 15.40
CA THR A 313 -15.35 -13.22 14.51
C THR A 313 -13.84 -13.04 14.66
N SER A 314 -13.35 -11.91 15.17
CA SER A 314 -12.02 -11.85 15.78
C SER A 314 -12.05 -12.67 17.07
N ALA A 315 -11.78 -13.98 16.98
CA ALA A 315 -11.75 -14.90 18.11
C ALA A 315 -10.67 -14.48 19.11
N VAL A 316 -11.03 -13.57 20.03
CA VAL A 316 -10.24 -13.22 21.20
C VAL A 316 -10.25 -14.43 22.11
N MET A 317 -9.27 -15.32 21.93
CA MET A 317 -9.06 -16.44 22.84
C MET A 317 -8.22 -15.95 24.01
N LYS A 318 -8.84 -15.89 25.20
CA LYS A 318 -8.09 -15.81 26.45
C LYS A 318 -7.45 -17.17 26.69
N LEU A 319 -6.13 -17.20 26.69
CA LEU A 319 -5.37 -18.42 26.95
C LEU A 319 -5.09 -18.49 28.45
N GLU A 320 -6.04 -19.06 29.18
CA GLU A 320 -5.92 -19.27 30.62
C GLU A 320 -4.73 -20.19 30.92
N GLY A 321 -3.99 -19.91 32.00
CA GLY A 321 -2.77 -20.65 32.36
C GLY A 321 -1.50 -20.30 31.58
N LEU A 322 -1.59 -19.83 30.33
CA LEU A 322 -0.41 -19.58 29.49
C LEU A 322 0.54 -18.52 30.06
N TYR A 323 0.02 -17.47 30.72
CA TYR A 323 0.88 -16.45 31.33
C TYR A 323 1.77 -17.08 32.40
N GLU A 324 1.15 -17.84 33.32
CA GLU A 324 1.86 -18.48 34.43
C GLU A 324 2.79 -19.58 33.93
N SER A 325 2.41 -20.30 32.88
CA SER A 325 3.26 -21.34 32.29
C SER A 325 4.55 -20.77 31.71
N VAL A 326 4.45 -19.70 30.90
CA VAL A 326 5.63 -19.03 30.34
C VAL A 326 6.44 -18.33 31.43
N TYR A 327 5.79 -17.65 32.38
CA TYR A 327 6.47 -16.93 33.45
C TYR A 327 7.21 -17.88 34.41
N ASN A 328 6.63 -19.03 34.75
CA ASN A 328 7.22 -19.99 35.67
C ASN A 328 7.99 -21.12 34.96
N ALA A 329 8.37 -20.93 33.68
CA ALA A 329 9.09 -21.93 32.91
C ALA A 329 10.36 -22.41 33.64
N ARG A 330 10.53 -23.73 33.69
CA ARG A 330 11.58 -24.41 34.47
C ARG A 330 12.90 -24.40 33.72
N TRP A 331 13.98 -24.16 34.45
CA TRP A 331 15.32 -24.14 33.89
C TRP A 331 16.00 -25.51 34.00
N SER A 332 16.71 -25.89 32.94
CA SER A 332 17.71 -26.95 32.92
C SER A 332 18.92 -26.48 32.10
N HIS A 333 20.09 -27.10 32.29
CA HIS A 333 21.28 -26.76 31.52
C HIS A 333 22.20 -27.96 31.29
N VAL A 334 22.90 -27.94 30.16
CA VAL A 334 23.86 -28.96 29.76
C VAL A 334 25.26 -28.42 30.00
N VAL A 335 26.11 -29.19 30.69
CA VAL A 335 27.53 -28.88 30.88
C VAL A 335 28.41 -29.97 30.27
N GLU A 336 29.58 -29.58 29.80
CA GLU A 336 30.61 -30.52 29.38
C GLU A 336 31.44 -30.95 30.61
N LEU A 337 31.59 -32.26 30.82
CA LEU A 337 32.40 -32.80 31.92
C LEU A 337 33.88 -32.84 31.51
N PRO A 338 34.79 -32.17 32.24
CA PRO A 338 36.20 -32.26 31.95
C PRO A 338 36.77 -33.62 32.39
N GLY A 339 37.28 -34.42 31.45
CA GLY A 339 38.25 -35.50 31.75
C GLY A 339 37.84 -36.96 31.55
N GLY A 340 37.22 -37.32 30.42
CA GLY A 340 37.09 -38.72 29.99
C GLY A 340 37.30 -38.86 28.48
N GLU A 341 37.67 -40.05 28.00
CA GLU A 341 37.94 -40.39 26.58
C GLU A 341 36.69 -40.33 25.65
N GLY A 342 35.67 -39.54 26.02
CA GLY A 342 34.51 -39.20 25.23
C GLY A 342 33.90 -37.89 25.73
N THR A 343 33.30 -37.11 24.82
CA THR A 343 32.59 -35.84 25.10
C THR A 343 31.31 -36.12 25.92
N GLY A 344 31.47 -36.34 27.22
CA GLY A 344 30.36 -36.56 28.14
C GLY A 344 29.62 -35.25 28.43
N MET A 345 28.35 -35.19 28.04
CA MET A 345 27.44 -34.09 28.38
C MET A 345 26.57 -34.48 29.58
N ASP A 346 26.47 -33.60 30.58
CA ASP A 346 25.66 -33.79 31.78
C ASP A 346 24.52 -32.77 31.82
N VAL A 347 23.29 -33.24 32.06
CA VAL A 347 22.09 -32.39 32.15
C VAL A 347 21.79 -32.13 33.62
N ARG A 348 21.76 -30.86 33.99
CA ARG A 348 21.51 -30.40 35.35
C ARG A 348 20.24 -29.59 35.43
N GLU A 349 19.46 -29.83 36.47
CA GLU A 349 18.27 -29.03 36.75
C GLU A 349 18.67 -27.65 37.30
N GLY A 350 17.84 -26.66 36.99
CA GLY A 350 18.01 -25.28 37.43
C GLY A 350 18.85 -24.42 36.48
N LYS A 351 18.90 -23.13 36.79
CA LYS A 351 19.70 -22.16 36.04
C LYS A 351 21.20 -22.37 36.34
N PRO A 352 22.09 -22.34 35.34
CA PRO A 352 23.52 -22.51 35.57
C PRO A 352 24.06 -21.41 36.50
N LYS A 353 24.96 -21.80 37.43
CA LYS A 353 25.58 -20.86 38.39
C LYS A 353 26.41 -19.78 37.68
N GLN A 354 27.02 -20.14 36.56
CA GLN A 354 27.78 -19.23 35.70
C GLN A 354 27.20 -19.27 34.28
N SER A 355 26.93 -18.10 33.70
CA SER A 355 26.47 -17.97 32.32
C SER A 355 27.64 -17.64 31.37
N TRP A 356 27.39 -17.57 30.06
CA TRP A 356 28.41 -17.16 29.09
C TRP A 356 28.89 -15.73 29.35
N THR A 357 30.20 -15.53 29.18
CA THR A 357 30.84 -14.22 29.27
C THR A 357 30.92 -13.58 27.89
N TYR A 358 30.69 -12.27 27.83
CA TYR A 358 30.76 -11.50 26.60
C TYR A 358 31.65 -10.28 26.78
N LYS A 359 32.50 -10.03 25.79
CA LYS A 359 33.31 -8.82 25.68
C LYS A 359 32.67 -7.86 24.67
N LYS A 360 32.81 -6.56 24.93
CA LYS A 360 32.29 -5.52 24.03
C LYS A 360 33.29 -5.29 22.88
N VAL A 361 32.83 -5.43 21.64
CA VAL A 361 33.60 -5.14 20.43
C VAL A 361 32.84 -4.09 19.63
N GLY A 362 33.25 -2.82 19.70
CA GLY A 362 32.50 -1.71 19.10
C GLY A 362 31.06 -1.60 19.66
N ASN A 363 30.06 -1.73 18.79
CA ASN A 363 28.63 -1.72 19.13
C ASN A 363 28.01 -3.12 19.33
N THR A 364 28.82 -4.18 19.23
CA THR A 364 28.39 -5.58 19.37
C THR A 364 29.00 -6.22 20.62
N LEU A 365 28.48 -7.41 20.96
CA LEU A 365 29.05 -8.29 21.97
C LEU A 365 29.62 -9.51 21.26
N GLU A 366 30.79 -9.97 21.68
CA GLU A 366 31.37 -11.25 21.25
C GLU A 366 31.55 -12.15 22.46
N ARG A 367 31.42 -13.47 22.26
CA ARG A 367 31.70 -14.45 23.30
C ARG A 367 33.17 -14.31 23.72
N ASP A 368 33.41 -14.28 25.03
CA ASP A 368 34.75 -14.19 25.58
C ASP A 368 35.26 -15.56 25.98
N ASP A 369 35.89 -16.25 25.03
CA ASP A 369 36.45 -17.59 25.19
C ASP A 369 37.81 -17.61 25.92
N GLY A 370 38.40 -16.43 26.17
CA GLY A 370 39.72 -16.30 26.79
C GLY A 370 39.73 -16.35 28.31
N VAL A 371 38.55 -16.27 28.96
CA VAL A 371 38.44 -16.27 30.42
C VAL A 371 38.08 -17.68 30.89
N GLN A 372 39.09 -18.52 31.09
CA GLN A 372 38.95 -19.74 31.90
C GLN A 372 38.68 -19.29 33.35
N GLN A 373 37.40 -19.10 33.70
CA GLN A 373 37.03 -18.82 35.09
C GLN A 373 37.20 -20.12 35.89
N SER A 374 38.07 -20.08 36.89
CA SER A 374 38.24 -21.12 37.89
C SER A 374 36.99 -21.21 38.76
N GLY A 375 35.98 -21.93 38.29
CA GLY A 375 34.78 -22.25 39.07
C GLY A 375 33.57 -22.64 38.21
N ALA A 376 33.39 -23.94 37.96
CA ALA A 376 32.32 -24.56 37.16
C ALA A 376 32.30 -24.21 35.65
N ALA A 377 32.27 -25.24 34.80
CA ALA A 377 32.24 -25.06 33.36
C ALA A 377 30.95 -24.31 32.92
N PRO A 378 31.06 -23.33 32.01
CA PRO A 378 29.89 -22.66 31.46
C PRO A 378 28.98 -23.67 30.73
N PRO A 379 27.67 -23.43 30.68
CA PRO A 379 26.75 -24.31 29.98
C PRO A 379 27.07 -24.37 28.48
N VAL A 380 26.88 -25.53 27.88
CA VAL A 380 26.86 -25.71 26.41
C VAL A 380 25.50 -25.27 25.86
N LEU A 381 24.43 -25.54 26.62
CA LEU A 381 23.05 -25.21 26.27
C LEU A 381 22.22 -25.00 27.54
N MET A 382 21.31 -24.03 27.54
CA MET A 382 20.26 -23.92 28.56
C MET A 382 18.92 -24.32 27.93
N VAL A 383 18.02 -24.85 28.75
CA VAL A 383 16.67 -25.28 28.34
C VAL A 383 15.65 -24.65 29.26
N LEU A 384 14.57 -24.12 28.68
CA LEU A 384 13.41 -23.58 29.39
C LEU A 384 12.17 -24.39 29.04
N THR A 385 11.55 -25.02 30.03
CA THR A 385 10.37 -25.87 29.84
C THR A 385 9.11 -25.16 30.31
N SER A 386 8.15 -24.93 29.41
CA SER A 386 6.83 -24.33 29.69
C SER A 386 5.75 -25.41 29.60
N ASP A 387 4.96 -25.63 30.65
CA ASP A 387 3.99 -26.74 30.70
C ASP A 387 2.88 -26.65 29.63
N GLU A 388 2.47 -25.44 29.25
CA GLU A 388 1.48 -25.14 28.20
C GLU A 388 2.15 -24.80 26.85
N GLY A 389 3.48 -24.95 26.78
CA GLY A 389 4.28 -24.58 25.61
C GLY A 389 4.51 -23.08 25.46
N TRP A 390 4.90 -22.67 24.27
CA TRP A 390 5.25 -21.29 23.94
C TRP A 390 4.32 -20.75 22.85
N PRO A 391 4.12 -19.43 22.73
CA PRO A 391 3.28 -18.85 21.66
C PRO A 391 3.59 -19.35 20.25
N TYR A 392 4.86 -19.67 19.97
CA TYR A 392 5.28 -20.27 18.71
C TYR A 392 4.80 -21.72 18.55
N THR A 393 4.92 -22.54 19.60
CA THR A 393 4.55 -23.96 19.55
C THR A 393 3.04 -24.18 19.46
N LEU A 394 2.26 -23.26 20.02
CA LEU A 394 0.80 -23.23 19.92
C LEU A 394 0.28 -22.86 18.51
N ASN A 395 1.15 -22.39 17.62
CA ASN A 395 0.81 -22.06 16.23
C ASN A 395 1.24 -23.15 15.21
N ALA A 396 1.98 -24.18 15.62
CA ALA A 396 2.44 -25.25 14.73
C ALA A 396 1.40 -26.39 14.64
N PRO A 397 1.16 -27.01 13.47
CA PRO A 397 0.13 -28.06 13.30
C PRO A 397 0.38 -29.34 14.12
N HIS A 398 1.57 -29.54 14.66
CA HIS A 398 1.99 -30.73 15.41
C HIS A 398 2.84 -30.27 16.59
N GLY A 399 2.19 -29.86 17.69
CA GLY A 399 2.79 -29.32 18.92
C GLY A 399 4.28 -29.59 19.06
N SER A 400 5.11 -28.64 18.62
CA SER A 400 6.54 -28.67 18.84
C SER A 400 6.76 -28.56 20.35
N GLY A 401 7.63 -29.39 20.92
CA GLY A 401 7.69 -29.64 22.36
C GLY A 401 7.76 -28.40 23.27
N ASN A 402 7.55 -28.63 24.56
CA ASN A 402 7.48 -27.61 25.60
C ASN A 402 8.83 -26.96 25.96
N ASP A 403 9.91 -27.48 25.37
CA ASP A 403 11.30 -27.15 25.69
C ASP A 403 11.88 -26.13 24.72
N LEU A 404 12.43 -25.06 25.26
CA LEU A 404 13.08 -23.95 24.56
C LEU A 404 14.60 -24.03 24.75
N CYS A 405 15.33 -24.30 23.67
CA CYS A 405 16.80 -24.40 23.68
C CYS A 405 17.46 -23.02 23.52
N VAL A 406 18.20 -22.58 24.54
CA VAL A 406 18.92 -21.30 24.59
C VAL A 406 20.42 -21.56 24.54
N ASN A 407 21.05 -21.15 23.44
CA ASN A 407 22.51 -21.17 23.30
C ASN A 407 23.11 -19.78 23.58
N CYS A 408 24.44 -19.69 23.49
CA CYS A 408 25.17 -18.44 23.71
C CYS A 408 24.75 -17.31 22.75
N GLU A 409 24.28 -17.61 21.54
CA GLU A 409 23.84 -16.58 20.59
C GLU A 409 22.48 -16.00 20.97
N VAL A 410 21.54 -16.85 21.42
CA VAL A 410 20.23 -16.42 21.92
C VAL A 410 20.39 -15.59 23.19
N GLU A 411 21.26 -16.02 24.12
CA GLU A 411 21.58 -15.24 25.31
C GLU A 411 22.24 -13.90 24.96
N ARG A 412 23.11 -13.87 23.95
CA ARG A 412 23.74 -12.64 23.45
C ARG A 412 22.70 -11.62 22.96
N VAL A 413 21.66 -12.07 22.26
CA VAL A 413 20.55 -11.21 21.83
C VAL A 413 19.86 -10.57 23.04
N TRP A 414 19.58 -11.35 24.09
CA TRP A 414 19.00 -10.81 25.31
C TRP A 414 19.91 -9.77 25.97
N GLN A 415 21.21 -10.01 26.06
CA GLN A 415 22.15 -9.03 26.64
C GLN A 415 22.16 -7.69 25.88
N ILE A 416 22.04 -7.73 24.55
CA ILE A 416 21.91 -6.53 23.72
C ILE A 416 20.59 -5.81 24.04
N VAL A 417 19.45 -6.51 24.01
CA VAL A 417 18.13 -5.94 24.29
C VAL A 417 18.07 -5.36 25.71
N LYS A 418 18.60 -6.07 26.71
CA LYS A 418 18.71 -5.61 28.09
C LYS A 418 19.54 -4.32 28.19
N GLY A 419 20.65 -4.24 27.47
CA GLY A 419 21.47 -3.03 27.38
C GLY A 419 20.71 -1.83 26.80
N ASP A 420 19.93 -2.05 25.75
CA ASP A 420 19.10 -1.01 25.13
C ASP A 420 17.98 -0.55 26.04
N LEU A 421 17.25 -1.48 26.68
CA LEU A 421 16.23 -1.16 27.67
C LEU A 421 16.81 -0.36 28.84
N THR A 422 18.00 -0.74 29.32
CA THR A 422 18.67 -0.04 30.42
C THR A 422 19.01 1.39 30.02
N LYS A 423 19.60 1.61 28.84
CA LYS A 423 19.87 2.96 28.33
C LYS A 423 18.60 3.78 28.15
N TRP A 424 17.55 3.15 27.62
CA TRP A 424 16.27 3.80 27.36
C TRP A 424 15.62 4.29 28.65
N PHE A 425 15.54 3.44 29.68
CA PHE A 425 14.92 3.81 30.96
C PHE A 425 15.79 4.70 31.86
N SER A 426 17.11 4.78 31.64
CA SER A 426 18.00 5.67 32.40
C SER A 426 18.06 7.11 31.87
N ASN A 427 17.73 7.35 30.60
CA ASN A 427 17.81 8.67 29.96
C ASN A 427 16.46 9.41 29.90
N PHE A 428 15.46 8.99 30.67
CA PHE A 428 14.09 9.49 30.55
C PHE A 428 13.93 10.97 30.98
N ASP A 429 14.85 11.49 31.79
CA ASP A 429 14.79 12.85 32.37
C ASP A 429 15.50 13.93 31.54
N LEU A 430 16.21 13.58 30.46
CA LEU A 430 16.92 14.55 29.62
C LEU A 430 16.16 14.82 28.32
N THR A 431 16.00 16.09 27.99
CA THR A 431 15.24 16.72 26.88
C THR A 431 15.59 16.27 25.45
N ARG A 432 16.35 15.19 25.29
CA ARG A 432 16.75 14.59 24.00
C ARG A 432 16.37 13.11 24.00
N LYS A 433 15.10 12.82 23.70
CA LYS A 433 14.46 11.49 23.72
C LYS A 433 15.15 10.52 22.74
N PRO A 434 15.90 9.49 23.19
CA PRO A 434 16.25 8.39 22.31
C PRO A 434 15.07 7.42 22.29
N SER A 435 14.46 7.19 21.12
CA SER A 435 13.66 6.00 20.88
C SER A 435 14.53 4.76 21.13
N PRO A 436 13.99 3.64 21.64
CA PRO A 436 14.76 2.41 21.65
C PRO A 436 15.11 2.06 20.20
N LEU A 437 16.33 1.58 19.96
CA LEU A 437 16.77 1.25 18.61
C LEU A 437 16.01 0.00 18.16
N PRO A 438 15.25 0.02 17.04
CA PRO A 438 14.74 -1.19 16.43
C PRO A 438 15.92 -2.13 16.14
N ARG A 439 15.83 -3.38 16.56
CA ARG A 439 16.92 -4.37 16.36
C ARG A 439 16.50 -5.37 15.33
N VAL A 440 17.23 -5.51 14.24
CA VAL A 440 16.96 -6.58 13.28
C VAL A 440 17.82 -7.78 13.65
N LEU A 441 17.20 -8.93 13.93
CA LEU A 441 17.94 -10.19 14.07
C LEU A 441 17.79 -10.96 12.75
N ILE A 442 18.89 -11.46 12.19
CA ILE A 442 18.88 -12.12 10.88
C ILE A 442 19.40 -13.53 11.08
N GLY A 443 18.63 -14.52 10.65
CA GLY A 443 18.95 -15.94 10.78
C GLY A 443 18.86 -16.67 9.45
N THR A 444 19.60 -17.77 9.33
CA THR A 444 19.44 -18.71 8.21
C THR A 444 18.09 -19.43 8.34
N PRO A 445 17.27 -19.49 7.26
CA PRO A 445 16.00 -20.23 7.27
C PRO A 445 16.20 -21.70 7.67
N GLY A 446 15.27 -22.25 8.46
CA GLY A 446 15.23 -23.68 8.79
C GLY A 446 16.08 -24.15 9.98
N ILE A 447 16.74 -23.24 10.73
CA ILE A 447 17.54 -23.61 11.92
C ILE A 447 16.80 -23.28 13.25
N GLU A 448 15.48 -23.03 13.22
CA GLU A 448 14.63 -22.75 14.40
C GLU A 448 15.13 -21.60 15.32
N LYS A 449 16.03 -20.75 14.81
CA LYS A 449 16.69 -19.69 15.60
C LYS A 449 15.72 -18.55 15.98
N SER A 450 14.71 -18.27 15.15
CA SER A 450 13.70 -17.24 15.46
C SER A 450 12.78 -17.69 16.60
N MET A 451 12.30 -18.94 16.55
CA MET A 451 11.53 -19.58 17.62
C MET A 451 12.25 -19.43 18.98
N ASN A 452 13.53 -19.80 19.01
CA ASN A 452 14.28 -19.80 20.26
C ASN A 452 14.58 -18.39 20.76
N ALA A 453 14.96 -17.47 19.86
CA ALA A 453 15.25 -16.09 20.24
C ALA A 453 13.99 -15.33 20.69
N GLY A 454 12.89 -15.42 19.94
CA GLY A 454 11.64 -14.72 20.27
C GLY A 454 11.03 -15.21 21.58
N SER A 455 10.97 -16.53 21.79
CA SER A 455 10.43 -17.12 23.02
C SER A 455 11.29 -16.79 24.23
N TYR A 456 12.63 -16.79 24.06
CA TYR A 456 13.53 -16.42 25.15
C TYR A 456 13.44 -14.93 25.51
N LEU A 457 13.33 -14.05 24.51
CA LEU A 457 13.09 -12.63 24.73
C LEU A 457 11.78 -12.40 25.47
N LEU A 458 10.71 -13.08 25.06
CA LEU A 458 9.42 -13.01 25.75
C LEU A 458 9.57 -13.38 27.24
N TYR A 459 10.18 -14.53 27.53
CA TYR A 459 10.44 -14.96 28.92
C TYR A 459 11.18 -13.88 29.73
N GLN A 460 12.26 -13.34 29.17
CA GLN A 460 13.08 -12.34 29.84
C GLN A 460 12.35 -11.00 30.05
N LEU A 461 11.54 -10.57 29.08
CA LEU A 461 10.75 -9.32 29.16
C LEU A 461 9.60 -9.41 30.17
N LEU A 462 9.00 -10.60 30.33
CA LEU A 462 8.01 -10.84 31.38
C LEU A 462 8.64 -10.70 32.78
N HIS A 463 9.91 -11.10 32.95
CA HIS A 463 10.67 -10.93 34.19
C HIS A 463 11.30 -9.53 34.34
N TYR A 464 11.24 -8.68 33.32
CA TYR A 464 11.71 -7.31 33.42
C TYR A 464 10.83 -6.46 34.37
N ASP A 465 11.33 -5.34 34.87
CA ASP A 465 10.59 -4.48 35.81
C ASP A 465 9.22 -4.07 35.26
N ILE A 466 8.16 -4.46 35.96
CA ILE A 466 6.75 -4.19 35.59
C ILE A 466 6.41 -2.71 35.57
N LYS A 467 7.09 -1.87 36.38
CA LYS A 467 6.87 -0.41 36.39
C LYS A 467 7.41 0.25 35.11
N LYS A 468 8.39 -0.39 34.48
CA LYS A 468 9.01 0.06 33.24
C LYS A 468 8.33 -0.54 32.01
N LEU A 469 7.89 -1.80 32.11
CA LEU A 469 7.29 -2.55 31.02
C LEU A 469 6.04 -3.31 31.49
N GLN A 470 4.88 -2.88 31.00
CA GLN A 470 3.55 -3.37 31.41
C GLN A 470 2.98 -4.43 30.46
N VAL A 471 3.34 -4.37 29.17
CA VAL A 471 2.81 -5.27 28.14
C VAL A 471 3.96 -5.84 27.31
N VAL A 472 3.91 -7.13 26.98
CA VAL A 472 4.82 -7.75 26.00
C VAL A 472 3.96 -8.37 24.91
N VAL A 473 4.25 -8.06 23.65
CA VAL A 473 3.51 -8.60 22.51
C VAL A 473 4.44 -9.43 21.65
N HIS A 474 4.01 -10.65 21.33
CA HIS A 474 4.74 -11.54 20.44
C HIS A 474 3.88 -11.83 19.21
N CYS A 475 4.30 -11.33 18.05
CA CYS A 475 3.61 -11.45 16.78
C CYS A 475 4.29 -12.48 15.88
N PHE A 476 3.49 -13.29 15.19
CA PHE A 476 3.91 -14.24 14.17
C PHE A 476 2.95 -14.14 12.98
N GLY A 477 3.41 -13.56 11.87
CA GLY A 477 2.51 -13.25 10.76
C GLY A 477 1.31 -12.41 11.22
N ASP A 478 0.09 -12.91 11.03
CA ASP A 478 -1.18 -12.25 11.37
C ASP A 478 -1.67 -12.54 12.81
N THR A 479 -0.88 -13.26 13.61
CA THR A 479 -1.27 -13.68 14.96
C THR A 479 -0.45 -12.94 16.01
N ALA A 480 -1.10 -12.28 16.96
CA ALA A 480 -0.46 -11.59 18.08
C ALA A 480 -0.87 -12.18 19.44
N TYR A 481 0.12 -12.51 20.26
CA TYR A 481 -0.06 -12.89 21.65
C TYR A 481 0.31 -11.72 22.55
N VAL A 482 -0.68 -11.19 23.26
CA VAL A 482 -0.52 -10.04 24.16
C VAL A 482 -0.46 -10.53 25.60
N PHE A 483 0.71 -10.39 26.23
CA PHE A 483 0.94 -10.67 27.64
C PHE A 483 0.81 -9.39 28.46
N HIS A 484 -0.24 -9.30 29.27
CA HIS A 484 -0.47 -8.17 30.16
C HIS A 484 0.06 -8.49 31.55
N LYS A 485 1.16 -7.84 31.96
CA LYS A 485 1.91 -8.21 33.17
C LYS A 485 1.19 -7.84 34.47
N ILE A 486 0.31 -6.83 34.43
CA ILE A 486 -0.44 -6.35 35.60
C ILE A 486 -1.57 -7.33 35.94
N THR A 487 -2.34 -7.75 34.94
CA THR A 487 -3.46 -8.68 35.11
C THR A 487 -3.05 -10.14 34.97
N LYS A 488 -1.80 -10.39 34.55
CA LYS A 488 -1.26 -11.72 34.26
C LYS A 488 -2.11 -12.53 33.28
N THR A 489 -2.56 -11.87 32.21
CA THR A 489 -3.41 -12.49 31.19
C THR A 489 -2.70 -12.58 29.85
N VAL A 490 -2.96 -13.65 29.10
CA VAL A 490 -2.58 -13.76 27.68
C VAL A 490 -3.82 -13.73 26.81
N THR A 491 -3.79 -12.86 25.81
CA THR A 491 -4.85 -12.78 24.81
C THR A 491 -4.26 -13.05 23.43
N LYS A 492 -4.83 -14.03 22.72
CA LYS A 492 -4.49 -14.32 21.33
C LYS A 492 -5.42 -13.53 20.41
N TYR A 493 -4.82 -12.78 19.49
CA TYR A 493 -5.50 -12.09 18.41
C TYR A 493 -5.07 -12.73 17.10
N THR A 494 -6.04 -13.05 16.25
CA THR A 494 -5.81 -13.58 14.91
C THR A 494 -6.36 -12.58 13.89
N GLY A 495 -5.59 -12.33 12.84
CA GLY A 495 -5.88 -11.34 11.81
C GLY A 495 -5.08 -10.05 11.99
N GLU A 496 -4.54 -9.55 10.87
CA GLU A 496 -3.68 -8.37 10.77
C GLU A 496 -4.31 -7.12 11.42
N ILE A 497 -5.53 -6.78 11.00
CA ILE A 497 -6.29 -5.62 11.50
C ILE A 497 -6.57 -5.70 13.02
N THR A 498 -6.85 -6.90 13.52
CA THR A 498 -7.12 -7.13 14.94
C THR A 498 -5.87 -6.86 15.77
N SER A 499 -4.71 -7.32 15.28
CA SER A 499 -3.43 -7.13 15.96
C SER A 499 -3.02 -5.65 16.00
N GLU A 500 -3.21 -4.90 14.90
CA GLU A 500 -2.90 -3.47 14.83
C GLU A 500 -3.80 -2.61 15.75
N SER A 501 -5.11 -2.83 15.70
CA SER A 501 -6.08 -2.04 16.48
C SER A 501 -5.87 -2.19 18.00
N VAL A 502 -5.47 -3.37 18.46
CA VAL A 502 -5.17 -3.65 19.88
C VAL A 502 -3.91 -2.93 20.33
N LEU A 503 -2.84 -2.97 19.52
CA LEU A 503 -1.60 -2.24 19.79
C LEU A 503 -1.84 -0.73 19.86
N TYR A 504 -2.64 -0.20 18.93
CA TYR A 504 -3.08 1.19 18.93
C TYR A 504 -3.91 1.56 20.17
N GLY A 505 -4.76 0.63 20.64
CA GLY A 505 -5.53 0.78 21.88
C GLY A 505 -4.64 0.90 23.12
N PHE A 506 -3.58 0.09 23.24
CA PHE A 506 -2.61 0.20 24.33
C PHE A 506 -1.83 1.51 24.28
N TRP A 507 -1.46 1.96 23.08
CA TRP A 507 -0.80 3.24 22.87
C TRP A 507 -1.66 4.42 23.32
N LYS A 508 -2.95 4.47 22.95
CA LYS A 508 -3.89 5.50 23.41
C LYS A 508 -4.03 5.55 24.94
N ARG A 509 -3.89 4.41 25.61
CA ARG A 509 -3.95 4.29 27.09
C ARG A 509 -2.62 4.64 27.78
N GLY A 510 -1.58 5.01 27.03
CA GLY A 510 -0.28 5.37 27.57
C GLY A 510 0.50 4.19 28.18
N MET A 511 0.16 2.96 27.78
CA MET A 511 0.81 1.76 28.31
C MET A 511 2.22 1.60 27.72
N LYS A 512 3.15 1.13 28.56
CA LYS A 512 4.53 0.86 28.13
C LYS A 512 4.67 -0.62 27.74
N GLY A 513 4.98 -0.89 26.49
CA GLY A 513 5.12 -2.25 25.98
C GLY A 513 6.34 -2.49 25.09
N TYR A 514 6.62 -3.77 24.83
CA TYR A 514 7.70 -4.23 23.95
C TYR A 514 7.12 -5.23 22.96
N ILE A 515 7.48 -5.09 21.68
CA ILE A 515 6.95 -5.91 20.60
C ILE A 515 8.07 -6.76 20.02
N ILE A 516 7.83 -8.08 19.95
CA ILE A 516 8.65 -9.05 19.24
C ILE A 516 7.87 -9.43 17.98
N TYR A 517 8.44 -9.24 16.79
CA TYR A 517 7.78 -9.53 15.52
C TYR A 517 8.59 -10.57 14.73
N ASP A 518 8.00 -11.75 14.53
CA ASP A 518 8.59 -12.82 13.74
C ASP A 518 7.94 -12.89 12.33
N VAL A 519 8.75 -12.75 11.28
CA VAL A 519 8.28 -12.67 9.90
C VAL A 519 8.14 -14.07 9.32
N ALA A 520 6.90 -14.54 9.19
CA ALA A 520 6.61 -15.92 8.80
C ALA A 520 6.65 -16.19 7.27
N LYS A 521 6.56 -15.16 6.40
CA LYS A 521 6.46 -15.33 4.94
C LYS A 521 7.61 -14.66 4.18
N LYS A 522 8.14 -15.37 3.17
CA LYS A 522 9.22 -14.91 2.30
C LYS A 522 8.72 -13.73 1.44
N GLY A 523 9.39 -12.58 1.53
CA GLY A 523 9.12 -11.42 0.66
C GLY A 523 8.13 -10.38 1.21
N THR A 524 7.59 -10.57 2.41
CA THR A 524 6.75 -9.58 3.07
C THR A 524 7.62 -8.73 4.01
N PRO A 525 7.78 -7.41 3.77
CA PRO A 525 8.43 -6.54 4.75
C PRO A 525 7.63 -6.55 6.06
N PRO A 526 8.24 -6.21 7.22
CA PRO A 526 7.47 -5.94 8.42
C PRO A 526 6.42 -4.89 8.10
N GLU A 527 5.19 -5.14 8.52
CA GLU A 527 4.11 -4.17 8.38
C GLU A 527 4.55 -2.81 8.93
N THR A 528 4.15 -1.75 8.23
CA THR A 528 4.60 -0.38 8.48
C THR A 528 4.23 0.08 9.90
N PHE A 529 3.30 -0.60 10.57
CA PHE A 529 2.91 -0.38 11.96
C PHE A 529 3.99 -0.73 13.01
N CYS A 530 4.98 -1.57 12.68
CA CYS A 530 6.14 -1.81 13.56
C CYS A 530 7.24 -0.74 13.43
N ALA A 531 7.12 0.15 12.44
CA ALA A 531 8.05 1.25 12.13
C ALA A 531 7.46 2.63 12.45
N LEU A 532 6.15 2.79 12.21
CA LEU A 532 5.14 2.95 13.25
C LEU A 532 5.50 3.62 14.50
#